data_AF-A0A257AKG6-F1
#
_entry.id   AF-A0A257AKG6-F1
#
_cell.length_a   1.000
_cell.length_b   1.000
_cell.length_c   1.000
_cell.angle_alpha   90.00
_cell.angle_beta   90.00
_cell.angle_gamma   90.00
#
_symmetry.space_group_name_H-M   'P 1'
#
loop_
_entity.id
_entity.type
_entity.pdbx_description
1 polymer ?
#
loop_
_entity_poly.entity_id
_entity_poly.type
_entity_poly.pdbx_seq_one_letter_code
_entity_poly.pdbx_strand_id
1 'polypeptide(L)'
;MAGFNGLEAGMCLIASFFLMPIAIDTGNLTSALVLSSFMGSLVAFLYYNRYPSRVFPGDVGTFGMGATIALLSIEMKVEFIAFLLLLPHFTDFFMKSLVLLMYSVEVEMGILALFTYYFLFS
;
A
#
# COMPACT_ATOMS: atom_id res chain seq x y z
N MET A 1 -2.26 -3.20 2.02
CA MET A 1 -3.64 -2.87 2.44
C MET A 1 -4.45 -2.60 1.18
N ALA A 2 -5.46 -3.41 0.90
CA ALA A 2 -6.31 -3.29 -0.28
C ALA A 2 -7.68 -3.90 0.05
N GLY A 3 -8.74 -3.49 -0.65
CA GLY A 3 -10.06 -4.14 -0.57
C GLY A 3 -11.20 -3.26 -0.04
N PHE A 4 -10.92 -2.07 0.50
CA PHE A 4 -11.94 -1.11 0.91
C PHE A 4 -11.95 0.14 0.02
N ASN A 5 -13.15 0.58 -0.36
CA ASN A 5 -13.35 1.75 -1.21
C ASN A 5 -12.79 3.02 -0.55
N GLY A 6 -11.92 3.74 -1.25
CA GLY A 6 -11.30 4.97 -0.76
C GLY A 6 -10.12 4.78 0.19
N LEU A 7 -9.82 3.55 0.62
CA LEU A 7 -8.79 3.33 1.66
C LEU A 7 -7.38 3.58 1.13
N GLU A 8 -7.03 3.05 -0.04
CA GLU A 8 -5.68 3.20 -0.60
C GLU A 8 -5.35 4.66 -0.93
N ALA A 9 -6.21 5.30 -1.73
CA ALA A 9 -6.04 6.70 -2.09
C ALA A 9 -6.17 7.65 -0.88
N GLY A 10 -7.00 7.29 0.11
CA GLY A 10 -7.14 8.06 1.35
C GLY A 10 -5.88 8.01 2.21
N MET A 11 -5.28 6.84 2.38
CA MET A 11 -4.02 6.69 3.13
C MET A 11 -2.87 7.43 2.44
N CYS A 12 -2.79 7.37 1.10
CA CYS A 12 -1.80 8.15 0.35
C CYS A 12 -2.01 9.65 0.49
N LEU A 13 -3.27 10.13 0.45
CA LEU A 13 -3.60 11.54 0.64
C LEU A 13 -3.13 12.03 2.02
N ILE A 14 -3.38 11.25 3.07
CA ILE A 14 -2.94 11.57 4.43
C ILE A 14 -1.41 11.63 4.50
N ALA A 15 -0.72 10.64 3.93
CA ALA A 15 0.75 10.63 3.90
C ALA A 15 1.32 11.85 3.15
N SER A 16 0.77 12.19 1.98
CA SER A 16 1.19 13.38 1.22
C SER A 16 0.92 14.68 1.98
N PHE A 17 -0.18 14.77 2.73
CA PHE A 17 -0.51 15.93 3.56
C PHE A 17 0.55 16.16 4.66
N PHE A 18 1.06 15.10 5.29
CA PHE A 18 2.12 15.23 6.30
C PHE A 18 3.51 15.49 5.70
N LEU A 19 3.79 14.99 4.49
CA LEU A 19 5.06 15.24 3.80
C LEU A 19 5.17 16.66 3.24
N MET A 20 4.05 17.31 2.92
CA MET A 20 4.06 18.63 2.27
C MET A 20 4.67 19.76 3.14
N PRO A 21 4.33 19.90 4.44
CA PRO A 21 5.03 20.85 5.31
C PRO A 21 6.53 20.58 5.42
N ILE A 22 6.93 19.31 5.43
CA ILE A 22 8.34 18.89 5.50
C ILE A 22 9.09 19.28 4.21
N ALA A 23 8.44 19.16 3.05
CA ALA A 23 8.99 19.61 1.78
C ALA A 23 9.27 21.12 1.76
N ILE A 24 8.38 21.90 2.38
CA ILE A 24 8.53 23.35 2.50
C ILE A 24 9.68 23.69 3.47
N ASP A 25 9.74 23.02 4.62
CA ASP A 25 10.77 23.24 5.64
C ASP A 25 12.18 22.87 5.15
N THR A 26 12.29 21.77 4.40
CA THR A 26 13.56 21.35 3.76
C THR A 26 13.99 22.25 2.59
N GLY A 27 13.16 23.23 2.20
CA GLY A 27 13.43 24.14 1.09
C GLY A 27 13.35 23.49 -0.30
N ASN A 28 12.86 22.24 -0.40
CA ASN A 28 12.72 21.55 -1.68
C ASN A 28 11.40 21.91 -2.36
N LEU A 29 11.40 23.03 -3.07
CA LEU A 29 10.26 23.53 -3.84
C LEU A 29 9.79 22.55 -4.92
N THR A 30 10.70 21.77 -5.51
CA THR A 30 10.38 20.74 -6.51
C THR A 30 9.51 19.65 -5.91
N SER A 31 9.92 19.08 -4.78
CA SER A 31 9.12 18.07 -4.07
C SER A 31 7.79 18.64 -3.58
N ALA A 32 7.75 19.89 -3.10
CA ALA A 32 6.51 20.55 -2.67
C ALA A 32 5.51 20.74 -3.82
N LEU A 33 5.98 21.13 -5.02
CA LEU A 33 5.14 21.25 -6.21
C LEU A 33 4.59 19.89 -6.64
N VAL A 34 5.43 18.86 -6.66
CA VAL A 34 5.00 17.50 -7.00
C VAL A 34 3.99 16.98 -5.97
N LEU A 35 4.23 17.17 -4.67
CA LEU A 35 3.28 16.80 -3.61
C LEU A 35 1.94 17.51 -3.75
N SER A 36 1.95 18.82 -4.04
CA SER A 36 0.70 19.60 -4.19
C SER A 36 -0.15 19.12 -5.37
N SER A 37 0.49 18.84 -6.52
CA SER A 37 -0.19 18.31 -7.71
C SER A 37 -0.68 16.88 -7.50
N PHE A 38 0.11 16.04 -6.82
CA PHE A 38 -0.25 14.68 -6.45
C PHE A 38 -1.42 14.64 -5.46
N MET A 39 -1.44 15.53 -4.47
CA MET A 39 -2.60 15.69 -3.58
C MET A 39 -3.85 16.10 -4.36
N GLY A 40 -3.73 17.04 -5.31
CA GLY A 40 -4.85 17.44 -6.17
C GLY A 40 -5.41 16.27 -6.99
N SER A 41 -4.54 15.45 -7.59
CA SER A 41 -4.97 14.26 -8.34
C SER A 41 -5.58 13.19 -7.44
N LEU A 42 -5.04 12.98 -6.24
CA LEU A 42 -5.60 12.07 -5.25
C LEU A 42 -6.99 12.50 -4.78
N VAL A 43 -7.22 13.79 -4.52
CA VAL A 43 -8.55 14.30 -4.14
C VAL A 43 -9.56 14.06 -5.27
N ALA A 44 -9.18 14.37 -6.51
CA ALA A 44 -10.03 14.14 -7.68
C ALA A 44 -10.32 12.65 -7.87
N PHE A 45 -9.32 11.78 -7.69
CA PHE A 45 -9.48 10.34 -7.77
C PHE A 45 -10.37 9.80 -6.62
N LEU A 46 -10.16 10.27 -5.39
CA LEU A 46 -10.93 9.87 -4.21
C LEU A 46 -12.42 10.17 -4.38
N TYR A 47 -12.77 11.26 -5.07
CA TYR A 47 -14.16 11.58 -5.38
C TYR A 47 -14.87 10.45 -6.15
N TYR A 48 -14.17 9.78 -7.08
CA TYR A 48 -14.70 8.63 -7.84
C TYR A 48 -14.47 7.28 -7.13
N ASN A 49 -13.48 7.20 -6.24
CA ASN A 49 -13.12 5.98 -5.52
C ASN A 49 -13.85 5.83 -4.17
N ARG A 50 -14.50 6.88 -3.66
CA ARG A 50 -15.31 6.85 -2.43
C ARG A 50 -16.49 5.87 -2.57
N TYR A 51 -16.88 5.25 -1.45
CA TYR A 51 -18.03 4.35 -1.40
C TYR A 51 -19.35 5.05 -1.83
N PRO A 52 -20.15 4.45 -2.74
CA PRO A 52 -19.88 3.28 -3.58
C PRO A 52 -18.91 3.62 -4.74
N SER A 53 -17.81 2.86 -4.85
CA SER A 53 -16.72 3.15 -5.78
C SER A 53 -17.13 2.96 -7.24
N ARG A 54 -16.70 3.90 -8.10
CA ARG A 54 -16.93 3.85 -9.56
C ARG A 54 -15.65 3.53 -10.33
N VAL A 55 -14.50 3.88 -9.76
CA VAL A 55 -13.17 3.70 -10.35
C VAL A 55 -12.27 3.08 -9.29
N PHE A 56 -11.50 2.06 -9.68
CA PHE A 56 -10.51 1.40 -8.83
C PHE A 56 -9.09 1.79 -9.25
N PRO A 57 -8.15 1.91 -8.30
CA PRO A 57 -6.76 2.25 -8.62
C PRO A 57 -6.06 1.10 -9.36
N GLY A 58 -6.39 -0.14 -9.00
CA GLY A 58 -5.70 -1.34 -9.49
C GLY A 58 -4.22 -1.35 -9.12
N ASP A 59 -3.49 -2.39 -9.52
CA ASP A 59 -2.08 -2.57 -9.16
C ASP A 59 -1.20 -1.40 -9.64
N VAL A 60 -1.51 -0.86 -10.82
CA VAL A 60 -0.79 0.28 -11.40
C VAL A 60 -0.94 1.52 -10.52
N GLY A 61 -2.15 1.80 -10.04
CA GLY A 61 -2.40 2.93 -9.15
C GLY A 61 -1.71 2.74 -7.80
N THR A 62 -1.87 1.57 -7.18
CA THR A 62 -1.34 1.30 -5.84
C THR A 62 0.19 1.31 -5.82
N PHE A 63 0.85 0.70 -6.80
CA PHE A 63 2.31 0.76 -6.92
C PHE A 63 2.81 2.16 -7.28
N GLY A 64 2.11 2.86 -8.19
CA GLY A 64 2.45 4.22 -8.55
C GLY A 64 2.42 5.17 -7.35
N MET A 65 1.34 5.15 -6.58
CA MET A 65 1.19 6.01 -5.40
C MET A 65 2.28 5.74 -4.33
N GLY A 66 2.57 4.46 -4.05
CA GLY A 66 3.63 4.08 -3.11
C GLY A 66 5.03 4.50 -3.59
N ALA A 67 5.32 4.31 -4.88
CA ALA A 67 6.59 4.71 -5.48
C ALA A 67 6.79 6.24 -5.45
N THR A 68 5.74 7.02 -5.73
CA THR A 68 5.80 8.49 -5.67
C THR A 68 6.14 8.98 -4.26
N ILE A 69 5.49 8.44 -3.22
CA ILE A 69 5.78 8.79 -1.82
C ILE A 69 7.22 8.42 -1.45
N ALA A 70 7.68 7.23 -1.84
CA ALA A 70 9.05 6.79 -1.56
C ALA A 70 10.09 7.69 -2.24
N LEU A 71 9.90 8.02 -3.52
CA LEU A 71 10.82 8.86 -4.29
C LEU A 71 10.96 10.26 -3.67
N LEU A 72 9.84 10.90 -3.35
CA LEU A 72 9.82 12.23 -2.74
C LEU A 72 10.49 12.24 -1.36
N SER A 73 10.30 11.17 -0.60
CA SER A 73 10.90 11.04 0.73
C SER A 73 12.43 10.90 0.69
N ILE A 74 12.95 10.20 -0.33
CA ILE A 74 14.39 10.10 -0.58
C ILE A 74 14.95 11.45 -1.04
N GLU A 75 14.24 12.16 -1.91
CA GLU A 75 14.66 13.48 -2.40
C GLU A 75 14.77 14.52 -1.27
N MET A 76 13.83 14.48 -0.32
CA MET A 76 13.83 15.33 0.87
C MET A 76 14.77 14.85 1.99
N LYS A 77 15.37 13.65 1.88
CA LYS A 77 16.19 12.99 2.93
C LYS A 77 15.43 12.78 4.25
N VAL A 78 14.16 12.38 4.15
CA VAL A 78 13.26 12.14 5.29
C VAL A 78 12.70 10.72 5.27
N GLU A 79 13.52 9.75 4.87
CA GLU A 79 13.16 8.35 4.67
C GLU A 79 12.58 7.73 5.95
N PHE A 80 13.12 8.11 7.11
CA PHE A 80 12.63 7.61 8.40
C PHE A 80 11.20 8.08 8.71
N ILE A 81 10.85 9.32 8.36
CA ILE A 81 9.49 9.84 8.56
C ILE A 81 8.51 9.13 7.63
N ALA A 82 8.90 8.93 6.37
CA ALA A 82 8.11 8.19 5.41
C ALA A 82 7.90 6.73 5.82
N PHE A 83 8.93 6.09 6.36
CA PHE A 83 8.82 4.75 6.95
C PHE A 83 7.79 4.73 8.09
N LEU A 84 7.82 5.73 8.97
CA LEU A 84 6.85 5.85 10.08
C LEU A 84 5.41 5.99 9.56
N LEU A 85 5.20 6.81 8.54
CA LEU A 85 3.89 7.00 7.89
C LEU A 85 3.38 5.72 7.21
N LEU A 86 4.29 4.91 6.67
CA LEU A 86 3.99 3.64 5.99
C LEU A 86 3.94 2.44 6.94
N LEU A 87 4.17 2.60 8.25
CA LEU A 87 4.08 1.50 9.22
C LEU A 87 2.79 0.68 9.13
N PRO A 88 1.59 1.29 8.97
CA PRO A 88 0.37 0.50 8.82
C PRO A 88 0.42 -0.42 7.58
N HIS A 89 1.06 0.02 6.50
CA HIS A 89 1.17 -0.78 5.28
C HIS A 89 2.15 -1.94 5.48
N PHE A 90 3.22 -1.69 6.24
CA PHE A 90 4.20 -2.70 6.60
C PHE A 90 3.61 -3.78 7.51
N THR A 91 2.78 -3.40 8.50
CA THR A 91 2.12 -4.38 9.37
C THR A 91 1.11 -5.25 8.61
N ASP A 92 0.30 -4.68 7.71
CA ASP A 92 -0.62 -5.45 6.86
C ASP A 92 0.14 -6.41 5.92
N PHE A 93 1.26 -5.97 5.36
CA PHE A 93 2.13 -6.83 4.55
C PHE A 93 2.65 -8.01 5.36
N PHE A 94 3.19 -7.77 6.56
CA PHE A 94 3.73 -8.82 7.41
C PHE A 94 2.65 -9.82 7.84
N MET A 95 1.48 -9.33 8.24
CA MET A 95 0.35 -10.19 8.63
C MET A 95 -0.12 -11.08 7.46
N LYS A 96 -0.29 -10.51 6.26
CA LYS A 96 -0.70 -11.29 5.08
C LYS A 96 0.36 -12.30 4.65
N SER A 97 1.63 -11.92 4.68
CA SER A 97 2.75 -12.82 4.36
C SER A 97 2.77 -14.03 5.31
N LEU A 98 2.61 -13.82 6.62
CA LEU A 98 2.54 -14.89 7.61
C LEU A 98 1.35 -15.83 7.39
N VAL A 99 0.16 -15.27 7.17
CA VAL A 99 -1.05 -16.07 6.94
C VAL A 99 -0.93 -16.92 5.67
N LEU A 100 -0.36 -16.36 4.60
CA LEU A 100 -0.14 -17.09 3.35
C LEU A 100 0.89 -18.23 3.49
N LEU A 101 1.93 -18.03 4.30
CA LEU A 101 2.88 -19.09 4.63
C LEU A 101 2.21 -20.22 5.41
N MET A 102 1.39 -19.89 6.42
CA MET A 102 0.64 -20.90 7.18
C MET A 102 -0.32 -21.70 6.30
N TYR A 103 -1.06 -21.01 5.42
CA TYR A 103 -2.00 -21.64 4.51
C TYR A 103 -1.30 -22.58 3.52
N SER A 104 -0.13 -22.21 3.01
CA SER A 104 0.65 -23.05 2.08
C SER A 104 1.06 -24.37 2.73
N VAL A 105 1.43 -24.35 4.01
CA VAL A 105 1.79 -25.56 4.77
C VAL A 105 0.57 -26.47 4.99
N GLU A 106 -0.60 -25.90 5.29
CA GLU A 106 -1.82 -26.66 5.54
C GLU A 106 -2.34 -27.37 4.28
N VAL A 107 -2.26 -26.70 3.13
CA VAL A 107 -2.62 -27.29 1.83
C VAL A 107 -1.69 -28.46 1.46
N GLU A 108 -0.38 -28.30 1.67
CA GLU A 108 0.60 -29.34 1.35
C GLU A 108 0.41 -30.59 2.22
N MET A 109 0.17 -30.39 3.53
CA MET A 109 -0.16 -31.47 4.47
C MET A 109 -1.49 -32.16 4.13
N GLY A 110 -2.50 -31.39 3.70
CA GLY A 110 -3.79 -31.92 3.27
C GLY A 110 -3.69 -32.81 2.02
N ILE A 111 -2.90 -32.39 1.02
CA ILE A 111 -2.64 -33.20 -0.19
C ILE A 111 -1.90 -34.49 0.16
N LEU A 112 -0.88 -34.41 1.03
CA LEU A 112 -0.10 -35.57 1.46
C LEU A 112 -0.95 -36.59 2.24
N ALA A 113 -1.85 -36.10 3.09
CA ALA A 113 -2.81 -36.94 3.82
C ALA A 113 -3.76 -37.67 2.88
N LEU A 114 -4.30 -36.98 1.87
CA LEU A 114 -5.13 -37.58 0.82
C LEU A 114 -4.38 -38.64 0.02
N PHE A 115 -3.15 -38.34 -0.41
CA PHE A 115 -2.33 -39.30 -1.15
C PHE A 115 -2.02 -40.57 -0.35
N THR A 116 -1.70 -40.41 0.94
CA THR A 116 -1.45 -41.52 1.87
C THR A 116 -2.71 -42.35 2.09
N TYR A 117 -3.87 -41.71 2.24
CA TYR A 117 -5.16 -42.39 2.37
C TYR A 117 -5.47 -43.24 1.12
N TYR A 118 -5.35 -42.67 -0.08
CA TYR A 118 -5.56 -43.43 -1.31
C TYR A 118 -4.58 -44.61 -1.44
N PHE A 119 -3.31 -44.44 -1.11
CA PHE A 119 -2.32 -45.53 -1.18
C PHE A 119 -2.57 -46.65 -0.16
N LEU A 120 -3.06 -46.31 1.05
CA LEU A 120 -3.37 -47.31 2.08
C LEU A 120 -4.65 -48.11 1.81
N PHE A 121 -5.57 -47.59 1.01
CA PHE A 121 -6.86 -48.21 0.70
C PHE A 121 -6.98 -48.71 -0.76
N SER A 122 -5.87 -48.75 -1.52
CA SER A 122 -5.75 -49.40 -2.84
C SER A 122 -5.00 -50.72 -2.72
#